data_AF-A0ABD2H3E7-F1
#
_entry.id   AF-A0ABD2H3E7-F1
#
_cell.length_a   1.000
_cell.length_b   1.000
_cell.length_c   1.000
_cell.angle_alpha   90.00
_cell.angle_beta   90.00
_cell.angle_gamma   90.00
#
_symmetry.space_group_name_H-M   'P 1'
#
loop_
_entity.id
_entity.type
_entity.pdbx_description
1 polymer ?
#
loop_
_entity_poly.entity_id
_entity_poly.type
_entity_poly.pdbx_seq_one_letter_code
_entity_poly.pdbx_strand_id
1 'polypeptide(L)' 'MEKELRKTIHAQDYVSTTADIWSANNKRLLGVTVHWIDADTLKRKKAAIACRRFRGRQTYDAIATELEDIFSQYCL' A
#
# COMPACT_ATOMS: atom_id res chain seq x y z
N MET A 1 5.87 -7.39 -13.05
CA MET A 1 6.25 -6.39 -12.02
C MET A 1 5.58 -6.71 -10.68
N GLU A 2 4.25 -6.76 -10.61
CA GLU A 2 3.51 -7.08 -9.37
C GLU A 2 3.90 -8.43 -8.74
N LYS A 3 3.96 -9.50 -9.54
CA LYS A 3 4.35 -10.85 -9.05
C LYS A 3 5.73 -10.88 -8.38
N GLU A 4 6.70 -10.14 -8.93
CA GLU A 4 8.06 -10.09 -8.37
C GLU A 4 8.08 -9.25 -7.08
N LEU A 5 7.33 -8.15 -7.04
CA LEU A 5 7.19 -7.36 -5.81
C LEU A 5 6.55 -8.18 -4.67
N ARG A 6 5.51 -8.98 -4.96
CA ARG A 6 4.92 -9.89 -3.97
C ARG A 6 5.97 -10.86 -3.40
N LYS A 7 6.78 -11.49 -4.26
CA LYS A 7 7.88 -12.37 -3.81
C LYS A 7 8.87 -11.61 -2.92
N THR A 8 9.27 -10.40 -3.31
CA THR A 8 10.19 -9.57 -2.51
C THR A 8 9.60 -9.29 -1.13
N ILE A 9 8.33 -8.88 -1.06
CA ILE A 9 7.62 -8.58 0.20
C ILE A 9 7.51 -9.83 1.08
N HIS A 10 7.11 -10.97 0.52
CA HIS A 10 6.97 -12.23 1.26
C HIS A 10 8.29 -12.79 1.79
N ALA A 11 9.42 -12.39 1.21
CA ALA A 11 10.74 -12.75 1.70
C ALA A 11 11.20 -11.90 2.89
N GLN A 12 10.44 -10.86 3.27
CA GLN A 12 10.78 -10.01 4.41
C GLN A 12 10.07 -10.50 5.68
N ASP A 13 10.78 -10.53 6.81
CA ASP A 13 10.17 -10.83 8.11
C ASP A 13 9.18 -9.76 8.55
N TYR A 14 9.47 -8.50 8.21
CA TYR A 14 8.68 -7.35 8.59
C TYR A 14 8.56 -6.37 7.43
N VAL A 15 7.34 -5.86 7.26
CA VAL A 15 7.04 -4.76 6.37
C VAL A 15 6.19 -3.73 7.10
N SER A 16 6.22 -2.50 6.60
CA SER A 16 5.35 -1.43 7.06
C SER A 16 4.65 -0.82 5.87
N THR A 17 3.40 -0.42 6.06
CA THR A 17 2.62 0.26 5.02
C THR A 17 2.29 1.68 5.47
N THR A 18 2.36 2.62 4.54
CA THR A 18 1.83 3.97 4.76
C THR A 18 0.74 4.23 3.74
N ALA A 19 -0.43 4.62 4.23
CA ALA A 19 -1.57 5.05 3.43
C ALA A 19 -1.72 6.57 3.53
N ASP A 20 -1.85 7.23 2.39
CA ASP A 20 -2.14 8.65 2.30
C ASP A 20 -3.45 8.84 1.52
N ILE A 21 -4.35 9.67 2.07
CA ILE A 21 -5.64 9.97 1.46
C ILE A 21 -5.77 11.48 1.35
N TRP A 22 -5.97 11.94 0.12
CA TRP A 22 -6.10 13.37 -0.14
C TRP A 22 -7.23 13.66 -1.12
N SER A 23 -7.66 14.93 -1.13
CA SER A 23 -8.64 15.44 -2.10
C SER A 23 -7.95 16.42 -3.05
N ALA A 24 -8.14 16.22 -4.35
CA ALA A 24 -7.65 17.13 -5.40
C ALA A 24 -8.64 17.14 -6.57
N ASN A 25 -8.94 18.33 -7.13
CA ASN A 25 -9.78 18.49 -8.33
C ASN A 25 -11.11 17.69 -8.26
N ASN A 26 -11.86 17.83 -7.15
CA ASN A 26 -13.11 17.11 -6.87
C ASN A 26 -13.00 15.57 -6.89
N LYS A 27 -11.78 15.04 -6.75
CA LYS A 27 -11.50 13.62 -6.61
C LYS A 27 -10.83 13.38 -5.26
N ARG A 28 -11.13 12.23 -4.67
CA ARG A 28 -10.42 11.69 -3.51
C ARG A 28 -9.54 10.56 -4.00
N LEU A 29 -8.31 10.51 -3.52
CA LEU A 29 -7.31 9.54 -3.93
C LEU A 29 -6.78 8.84 -2.68
N LEU A 30 -6.50 7.55 -2.82
CA LEU A 30 -5.84 6.72 -1.81
C LEU A 30 -4.55 6.19 -2.44
N GLY A 31 -3.42 6.62 -1.88
CA GLY A 31 -2.10 6.11 -2.19
C GLY A 31 -1.63 5.19 -1.08
N VAL A 32 -1.10 4.03 -1.42
CA VAL A 32 -0.51 3.10 -0.44
C VAL A 32 0.87 2.70 -0.90
N THR A 33 1.83 2.79 0.01
CA THR A 33 3.20 2.33 -0.20
C THR A 33 3.59 1.34 0.89
N VAL A 34 4.34 0.31 0.49
CA VAL A 34 4.96 -0.66 1.39
C VAL A 34 6.45 -0.34 1.50
N HIS A 35 7.01 -0.52 2.69
CA HIS A 35 8.40 -0.25 3.03
C HIS A 35 8.98 -1.44 3.80
N TRP A 36 10.22 -1.78 3.50
CA TRP A 36 10.96 -2.85 4.17
C TRP A 36 12.44 -2.48 4.27
N ILE A 37 13.18 -3.19 5.12
CA ILE A 37 14.63 -3.09 5.20
C ILE A 37 15.21 -4.28 4.44
N ASP A 38 15.98 -4.00 3.40
CA ASP A 38 16.66 -5.02 2.62
C ASP A 38 17.75 -5.71 3.47
N ALA A 39 17.68 -7.03 3.61
CA ALA A 39 18.53 -7.79 4.53
C ALA A 39 20.03 -7.72 4.16
N ASP A 40 20.35 -7.68 2.87
CA ASP A 40 21.73 -7.68 2.40
C ASP A 40 22.37 -6.29 2.49
N THR A 41 21.61 -5.25 2.13
CA THR A 41 22.14 -3.88 2.05
C THR A 41 21.84 -3.02 3.27
N LEU A 42 20.95 -3.48 4.15
CA LEU A 42 20.39 -2.74 5.30
C LEU A 42 19.77 -1.39 4.91
N LYS A 43 19.41 -1.21 3.64
CA LYS A 43 18.78 0.01 3.14
C LYS A 43 17.27 -0.13 3.17
N ARG A 44 16.59 0.92 3.61
CA ARG A 44 15.14 1.03 3.47
C ARG A 44 14.76 1.07 1.99
N LYS A 45 13.91 0.14 1.58
CA LYS A 45 13.29 0.07 0.25
C LYS A 45 11.81 0.42 0.38
N LYS A 46 11.20 0.81 -0.74
CA LYS A 46 9.78 1.12 -0.80
C LYS A 46 9.20 0.86 -2.18
N ALA A 47 7.92 0.54 -2.24
CA ALA A 47 7.17 0.41 -3.48
C ALA A 47 5.75 0.96 -3.32
N ALA A 48 5.22 1.61 -4.35
CA ALA A 48 3.81 1.95 -4.41
C ALA A 48 3.00 0.70 -4.78
N ILE A 49 2.01 0.36 -3.96
CA ILE A 49 1.11 -0.79 -4.17
C ILE A 49 -0.30 -0.36 -4.56
N ALA A 50 -0.66 0.91 -4.35
CA ALA A 50 -1.90 1.48 -4.82
C ALA A 50 -1.80 2.98 -5.07
N CYS A 51 -2.48 3.45 -6.11
CA CYS A 51 -2.87 4.84 -6.29
C CYS A 51 -4.26 4.82 -6.95
N ARG A 52 -5.31 4.86 -6.13
CA ARG A 52 -6.69 4.57 -6.56
C ARG A 52 -7.60 5.75 -6.27
N ARG A 53 -8.69 5.86 -7.03
CA ARG A 53 -9.75 6.82 -6.74
C ARG A 53 -10.60 6.29 -5.58
N PHE A 54 -10.57 7.01 -4.46
CA PHE A 54 -11.44 6.73 -3.33
C PHE A 54 -12.84 7.33 -3.61
N ARG A 55 -13.88 6.51 -3.60
CA ARG A 55 -15.27 6.95 -3.87
C ARG A 55 -16.07 6.99 -2.57
N GLY A 56 -17.07 7.86 -2.52
CA GLY A 56 -17.90 8.00 -1.31
C GLY A 56 -17.19 8.75 -0.19
N ARG A 57 -17.80 8.77 1.00
CA ARG A 57 -17.29 9.48 2.18
C ARG A 57 -16.06 8.77 2.74
N GLN A 58 -15.10 9.53 3.24
CA GLN A 58 -13.89 9.04 3.92
C GLN A 58 -14.24 8.65 5.37
N THR A 59 -15.05 7.62 5.53
CA THR A 59 -15.35 7.03 6.83
C THR A 59 -14.33 5.93 7.14
N TYR A 60 -14.14 5.62 8.43
CA TYR A 60 -13.11 4.67 8.85
C TYR A 60 -13.32 3.27 8.27
N ASP A 61 -14.58 2.83 8.12
CA ASP A 61 -14.99 1.55 7.54
C ASP A 61 -14.67 1.49 6.04
N ALA A 62 -15.01 2.54 5.28
CA ALA A 62 -14.69 2.60 3.85
C ALA A 62 -13.18 2.62 3.60
N ILE A 63 -12.41 3.29 4.47
CA ILE A 63 -10.95 3.28 4.41
C ILE A 63 -10.41 1.87 4.71
N ALA A 64 -10.90 1.22 5.77
CA ALA A 64 -10.48 -0.14 6.12
C ALA A 64 -10.77 -1.13 4.99
N THR A 65 -11.97 -1.11 4.39
CA THR A 65 -12.33 -1.98 3.26
C THR A 65 -11.44 -1.78 2.05
N GLU A 66 -11.13 -0.53 1.67
CA GLU A 66 -10.21 -0.27 0.55
C GLU A 66 -8.78 -0.73 0.84
N LEU A 67 -8.31 -0.58 2.09
CA LEU A 67 -7.01 -1.08 2.51
C LEU A 67 -6.96 -2.61 2.50
N GLU A 68 -7.99 -3.29 3.02
CA GLU A 68 -8.11 -4.76 2.98
C GLU A 68 -8.10 -5.29 1.54
N ASP A 69 -8.81 -4.66 0.61
CA ASP A 69 -8.76 -5.04 -0.81
C ASP A 69 -7.36 -4.86 -1.39
N ILE A 70 -6.68 -3.74 -1.09
CA ILE A 70 -5.28 -3.53 -1.50
C ILE A 70 -4.36 -4.60 -0.91
N PHE A 71 -4.47 -4.88 0.39
CA PHE A 71 -3.60 -5.83 1.08
C PHE A 71 -3.83 -7.27 0.63
N SER A 72 -5.08 -7.66 0.35
CA SER A 72 -5.42 -8.98 -0.19
C SER A 72 -4.72 -9.26 -1.53
N GLN A 73 -4.50 -8.21 -2.33
CA GLN A 73 -3.75 -8.34 -3.59
C GLN A 73 -2.28 -8.61 -3.35
N TYR A 74 -1.68 -8.16 -2.25
CA TYR A 74 -0.25 -8.41 -1.99
C TYR A 74 -0.02 -9.49 -0.93
N CYS A 75 -1.10 -10.14 -0.44
CA CYS A 75 -1.10 -11.07 0.68
C CYS A 75 -0.34 -10.50 1.90
N LEU A 76 -0.60 -9.21 2.16
CA LEU A 76 -0.10 -8.45 3.31
C LEU A 76 -0.99 -8.67 4.54
#